data_AF-A0AAE0Z8W7-F1
#
_entry.id   AF-A0AAE0Z8W7-F1
#
_cell.length_a   1.000
_cell.length_b   1.000
_cell.length_c   1.000
_cell.angle_alpha   90.00
_cell.angle_beta   90.00
_cell.angle_gamma   90.00
#
_symmetry.space_group_name_H-M   'P 1'
#
loop_
_entity.id
_entity.type
_entity.pdbx_description
1 polymer ?
#
loop_
_entity_poly.entity_id
_entity_poly.type
_entity_poly.pdbx_seq_one_letter_code
_entity_poly.pdbx_strand_id
1 'polypeptide(L)'
;MTVYFLTLQEAVVSASPAALRILLAIALKYCNPCNPLELWFNHNTELCEDFIHRFGTSDDRSDNVSLAALENLVLRKEGRPLRDYCLPAPERELV
;
A
#
# COMPACT_ATOMS: atom_id res chain seq x y z
N MET A 1 4.13 -15.15 -9.44
CA MET A 1 3.26 -14.36 -8.53
C MET A 1 3.65 -14.52 -7.05
N THR A 2 4.72 -15.24 -6.70
CA THR A 2 5.04 -15.60 -5.29
C THR A 2 6.12 -14.76 -4.62
N VAL A 3 7.08 -14.18 -5.36
CA VAL A 3 8.25 -13.55 -4.73
C VAL A 3 7.88 -12.31 -3.92
N TYR A 4 7.09 -11.38 -4.49
CA TYR A 4 6.72 -10.13 -3.79
C TYR A 4 5.79 -10.35 -2.61
N PHE A 5 4.90 -11.34 -2.71
CA PHE A 5 4.03 -11.76 -1.62
C PHE A 5 4.88 -12.27 -0.45
N LEU A 6 5.83 -13.17 -0.70
CA LEU A 6 6.73 -13.67 0.33
C LEU A 6 7.61 -12.57 0.93
N THR A 7 8.13 -11.65 0.10
CA THR A 7 8.92 -10.51 0.59
C THR A 7 8.11 -9.60 1.51
N LEU A 8 6.86 -9.28 1.17
CA LEU A 8 5.98 -8.50 2.05
C LEU A 8 5.61 -9.28 3.30
N GLN A 9 5.28 -10.57 3.17
CA GLN A 9 4.96 -11.44 4.29
C GLN A 9 6.09 -11.55 5.30
N GLU A 10 7.34 -11.66 4.85
CA GLU A 10 8.52 -11.66 5.72
C GLU A 10 8.75 -10.29 6.36
N ALA A 11 8.56 -9.21 5.58
CA ALA A 11 8.73 -7.85 6.07
C ALA A 11 7.71 -7.51 7.17
N VAL A 12 6.47 -8.02 7.11
CA VAL A 12 5.42 -7.79 8.13
C VAL A 12 5.91 -8.13 9.54
N VAL A 13 6.78 -9.13 9.69
CA VAL A 13 7.28 -9.58 11.00
C VAL A 13 8.23 -8.55 11.65
N SER A 14 8.84 -7.65 10.87
CA SER A 14 9.95 -6.81 11.34
C SER A 14 9.89 -5.34 10.92
N ALA A 15 9.10 -4.99 9.92
CA ALA A 15 9.02 -3.66 9.33
C ALA A 15 7.82 -2.87 9.87
N SER A 16 7.97 -1.55 9.93
CA SER A 16 6.84 -0.67 10.25
C SER A 16 5.85 -0.57 9.07
N PRO A 17 4.58 -0.23 9.31
CA PRO A 17 3.57 -0.05 8.25
C PRO A 17 4.01 0.93 7.14
N ALA A 18 4.73 1.98 7.51
CA ALA A 18 5.31 2.93 6.57
C ALA A 18 6.40 2.30 5.68
N ALA A 19 7.27 1.45 6.25
CA ALA A 19 8.28 0.72 5.50
C ALA A 19 7.66 -0.33 4.57
N LEU A 20 6.59 -1.01 5.01
CA LEU A 20 5.81 -1.93 4.16
C LEU A 20 5.21 -1.21 2.95
N ARG A 21 4.63 -0.01 3.14
CA ARG A 21 4.12 0.83 2.04
C ARG A 21 5.21 1.25 1.06
N ILE A 22 6.42 1.55 1.54
CA ILE A 22 7.57 1.84 0.65
C ILE A 22 7.95 0.61 -0.16
N LEU A 23 8.03 -0.56 0.47
CA LEU A 23 8.38 -1.81 -0.20
C LEU A 23 7.34 -2.17 -1.28
N LEU A 24 6.05 -2.00 -0.96
CA LEU A 24 4.97 -2.16 -1.93
C LEU A 24 5.08 -1.16 -3.08
N ALA A 25 5.35 0.12 -2.81
CA ALA A 25 5.55 1.13 -3.86
C ALA A 25 6.72 0.79 -4.80
N ILE A 26 7.82 0.24 -4.25
CA ILE A 26 8.96 -0.23 -5.05
C ILE A 26 8.54 -1.42 -5.92
N ALA A 27 7.83 -2.40 -5.35
CA ALA A 27 7.35 -3.56 -6.09
C ALA A 27 6.42 -3.14 -7.24
N LEU A 28 5.46 -2.26 -6.99
CA LEU A 28 4.55 -1.73 -8.00
C LEU A 28 5.32 -1.01 -9.13
N LYS A 29 6.26 -0.14 -8.76
CA LYS A 29 6.97 0.70 -9.73
C LYS A 29 7.97 -0.05 -10.59
N TYR A 30 8.78 -0.92 -9.99
CA TYR A 30 9.92 -1.53 -10.69
C TYR A 30 9.67 -2.96 -11.13
N CYS A 31 8.67 -3.63 -10.55
CA CYS A 31 8.46 -5.05 -10.77
C CYS A 31 7.16 -5.39 -11.49
N ASN A 32 6.27 -4.42 -11.68
CA ASN A 32 5.00 -4.55 -12.41
C ASN A 32 4.29 -5.89 -12.11
N PRO A 33 3.88 -6.11 -10.84
CA PRO A 33 3.29 -7.38 -10.43
C PRO A 33 2.03 -7.68 -11.25
N CYS A 34 1.78 -8.95 -11.59
CA CYS A 34 0.59 -9.33 -12.36
C CYS A 34 -0.73 -8.95 -11.66
N ASN A 35 -0.78 -9.04 -10.33
CA ASN A 35 -1.97 -8.75 -9.52
C ASN A 35 -1.63 -7.79 -8.36
N PRO A 36 -1.51 -6.48 -8.60
CA PRO A 36 -1.23 -5.48 -7.57
C PRO A 36 -2.38 -5.33 -6.55
N LEU A 37 -3.62 -5.53 -7.00
CA LEU A 37 -4.82 -5.51 -6.15
C LEU A 37 -4.81 -6.61 -5.09
N GLU A 38 -4.52 -7.84 -5.51
CA GLU A 38 -4.45 -8.99 -4.60
C GLU A 38 -3.36 -8.80 -3.55
N LEU A 39 -2.21 -8.23 -3.97
CA LEU A 39 -1.12 -7.90 -3.06
C LEU A 39 -1.50 -6.83 -2.03
N TRP A 40 -2.29 -5.83 -2.44
CA TRP A 40 -2.83 -4.84 -1.51
C TRP A 40 -3.81 -5.47 -0.52
N PHE A 41 -4.83 -6.18 -1.00
CA PHE A 41 -5.87 -6.77 -0.14
C PHE A 41 -5.31 -7.79 0.86
N ASN A 42 -4.27 -8.53 0.49
CA ASN A 42 -3.66 -9.52 1.37
C ASN A 42 -2.80 -8.91 2.48
N HIS A 43 -2.42 -7.64 2.37
CA HIS A 43 -1.53 -6.96 3.32
C HIS A 43 -2.10 -5.63 3.83
N ASN A 44 -3.35 -5.29 3.52
CA ASN A 44 -3.92 -3.96 3.82
C ASN A 44 -3.95 -3.70 5.33
N THR A 45 -4.24 -4.72 6.13
CA THR A 45 -4.35 -4.61 7.58
C THR A 45 -3.01 -4.17 8.19
N GLU A 46 -1.91 -4.76 7.73
CA GLU A 46 -0.55 -4.45 8.17
C GLU A 46 -0.06 -3.12 7.59
N LEU A 47 -0.42 -2.80 6.35
CA LEU A 47 -0.10 -1.53 5.70
C LEU A 47 -0.79 -0.34 6.37
N CYS A 48 -2.00 -0.56 6.90
CA CYS A 48 -2.84 0.43 7.57
C CYS A 48 -2.67 0.48 9.08
N GLU A 49 -1.90 -0.42 9.69
CA GLU A 49 -1.87 -0.62 11.14
C GLU A 49 -1.57 0.67 11.94
N ASP A 50 -0.67 1.52 11.48
CA ASP A 50 -0.37 2.81 12.12
C ASP A 50 -1.53 3.82 12.01
N PHE A 51 -2.26 3.80 10.90
CA PHE A 51 -3.46 4.61 10.72
C PHE A 51 -4.63 4.07 11.53
N ILE A 52 -4.79 2.74 11.60
CA ILE A 52 -5.79 2.08 12.44
C ILE A 52 -5.55 2.45 13.91
N HIS A 53 -4.30 2.36 14.38
CA HIS A 53 -3.93 2.80 15.73
C HIS A 53 -4.21 4.30 15.96
N ARG A 54 -4.01 5.14 14.93
CA ARG A 54 -4.26 6.59 15.02
C ARG A 54 -5.74 6.96 15.03
N PHE A 55 -6.55 6.30 14.21
CA PHE A 55 -7.98 6.58 14.04
C PHE A 55 -8.87 5.76 14.97
N GLY A 56 -8.31 4.72 15.61
CA GLY A 56 -9.04 3.83 16.52
C GLY A 56 -10.00 2.86 15.82
N THR A 57 -9.99 2.82 14.48
CA THR A 57 -10.85 1.92 13.70
C THR A 57 -10.17 1.44 12.42
N SER A 58 -10.45 0.18 12.08
CA SER A 58 -10.15 -0.39 10.77
C SER A 58 -11.38 -0.20 9.89
N ASP A 59 -11.46 0.96 9.26
CA ASP A 59 -12.58 1.36 8.41
C ASP A 59 -12.04 1.94 7.11
N ASP A 60 -12.92 2.20 6.15
CA ASP A 60 -12.59 2.71 4.81
C ASP A 60 -11.69 3.94 4.84
N ARG A 61 -11.77 4.73 5.92
CA ARG A 61 -10.90 5.89 6.15
C ARG A 61 -9.42 5.51 6.32
N SER A 62 -9.12 4.49 7.11
CA SER A 62 -7.74 4.02 7.35
C SER A 62 -7.12 3.47 6.06
N ASP A 63 -7.92 2.73 5.30
CA ASP A 63 -7.53 2.19 4.00
C ASP A 63 -7.30 3.31 2.98
N ASN A 64 -8.21 4.28 2.91
CA ASN A 64 -8.08 5.42 2.01
C ASN A 64 -6.83 6.28 2.32
N VAL A 65 -6.54 6.54 3.60
CA VAL A 65 -5.33 7.28 4.01
C VAL A 65 -4.06 6.50 3.68
N SER A 66 -4.05 5.17 3.85
CA SER A 66 -2.92 4.33 3.43
C SER A 66 -2.74 4.30 1.92
N LEU A 67 -3.82 4.21 1.14
CA LEU A 67 -3.78 4.31 -0.31
C LEU A 67 -3.25 5.67 -0.76
N ALA A 68 -3.65 6.76 -0.09
CA ALA A 68 -3.13 8.10 -0.35
C ALA A 68 -1.63 8.19 -0.05
N ALA A 69 -1.17 7.59 1.05
CA ALA A 69 0.24 7.52 1.38
C ALA A 69 1.03 6.70 0.34
N LEU A 70 0.49 5.55 -0.08
CA LEU A 70 1.07 4.70 -1.12
C LEU A 70 1.14 5.43 -2.47
N GLU A 71 0.06 6.11 -2.88
CA GLU A 71 0.01 6.91 -4.10
C GLU A 71 1.09 8.00 -4.06
N ASN A 72 1.23 8.70 -2.94
CA ASN A 72 2.28 9.71 -2.78
C ASN A 72 3.69 9.11 -2.93
N LEU A 73 3.94 7.91 -2.39
CA LEU A 73 5.23 7.23 -2.52
C LEU A 73 5.53 6.83 -3.97
N VAL A 74 4.51 6.35 -4.69
CA VAL A 74 4.64 6.01 -6.12
C VAL A 74 4.88 7.29 -6.94
N LEU A 75 4.07 8.34 -6.75
CA LEU A 75 4.13 9.59 -7.51
C LEU A 75 5.42 10.41 -7.29
N ARG A 76 5.92 10.51 -6.05
CA ARG A 76 7.06 11.40 -5.68
C ARG A 76 8.37 11.11 -6.41
N LYS A 77 8.51 9.95 -7.06
CA LYS A 77 9.75 9.52 -7.72
C LYS A 77 9.59 9.29 -9.22
N GLU A 78 8.76 10.07 -9.93
CA GLU A 78 8.40 9.86 -11.36
C GLU A 78 7.45 8.67 -11.59
N GLY A 79 6.51 8.43 -10.68
CA GLY A 79 5.50 7.37 -10.83
C GLY A 79 4.21 7.83 -11.51
N ARG A 80 3.50 6.87 -12.11
CA ARG A 80 2.14 7.02 -12.63
C ARG A 80 1.12 6.95 -11.49
N PRO A 81 -0.10 7.49 -11.64
CA PRO A 81 -1.12 7.41 -10.58
C PRO A 81 -1.54 5.96 -10.31
N LEU A 82 -2.06 5.65 -9.10
CA LEU A 82 -2.38 4.26 -8.69
C LEU A 82 -3.36 3.55 -9.64
N ARG A 83 -4.27 4.31 -10.29
CA ARG A 83 -5.17 3.81 -11.34
C ARG A 83 -4.45 3.14 -12.51
N ASP A 84 -3.22 3.55 -12.83
CA ASP A 84 -2.40 2.97 -13.90
C ASP A 84 -1.87 1.58 -13.50
N TYR A 85 -1.82 1.32 -12.20
CA TYR A 85 -1.46 0.04 -11.59
C TYR A 85 -2.69 -0.77 -11.14
N CYS A 86 -3.88 -0.50 -11.69
CA CYS A 86 -5.15 -1.15 -11.32
C CYS A 86 -5.54 -1.05 -9.84
N LEU A 87 -4.94 -0.17 -9.04
CA LEU A 87 -5.27 0.00 -7.61
C LEU A 87 -6.41 1.02 -7.41
N PRO A 88 -7.23 0.89 -6.34
CA PRO A 88 -8.23 1.89 -5.99
C PRO A 88 -7.54 3.24 -5.75
N ALA A 89 -8.08 4.28 -6.38
CA ALA A 89 -7.57 5.64 -6.20
C ALA A 89 -8.06 6.18 -4.84
N PRO A 90 -7.21 6.90 -4.09
CA PRO A 90 -7.61 7.49 -2.82
C PRO A 90 -8.64 8.60 -3.03
N GLU A 91 -9.72 8.60 -2.24
CA GLU A 91 -10.69 9.69 -2.18
C GLU A 91 -10.10 10.86 -1.40
N ARG A 92 -9.60 11.86 -2.12
CA ARG A 92 -8.88 13.01 -1.54
C ARG A 92 -9.74 13.96 -0.70
N GLU A 93 -11.06 13.82 -0.73
CA GLU A 93 -11.98 14.61 0.08
C GLU A 93 -12.04 14.15 1.55
N LEU A 94 -11.46 12.99 1.87
CA LEU A 94 -11.56 12.35 3.20
C LEU A 94 -10.24 12.31 4.00
N VAL A 95 -9.15 12.86 3.43
CA VAL A 95 -7.79 12.87 4.01
C VAL A 95 -7.48 14.18 4.71
#